data_AF-A0A496L3N9-F1
#
_entry.id   AF-A0A496L3N9-F1
#
_cell.length_a   1.000
_cell.length_b   1.000
_cell.length_c   1.000
_cell.angle_alpha   90.00
_cell.angle_beta   90.00
_cell.angle_gamma   90.00
#
_symmetry.space_group_name_H-M   'P 1'
#
loop_
_entity.id
_entity.type
_entity.pdbx_description
1 polymer ?
#
loop_
_entity_poly.entity_id
_entity_poly.type
_entity_poly.pdbx_seq_one_letter_code
_entity_poly.pdbx_strand_id
1 'polypeptide(L)'
;ISNLVGKSIKHRQIVAKVGDATASTAEAKDEARNSYNDFGVNYELVNYTAPEVEQLISFFRQNADNQIEIILKGDKDYSYKISKSNVKTILYTYDFAKILKEVYGNQARKAEMTKVYKVLSLRLSKSEQPTNTKTLP
;
A
#
# COMPACT_ATOMS: atom_id res chain seq x y z
N ILE A 1 -0.79 0.30 -8.02
CA ILE A 1 -1.52 -0.33 -9.14
C ILE A 1 -1.18 0.46 -10.41
N SER A 2 -0.54 -0.20 -11.38
CA SER A 2 -0.33 0.30 -12.75
C SER A 2 -1.26 -0.49 -13.66
N ASN A 3 -1.91 0.14 -14.65
CA ASN A 3 -2.88 -0.49 -15.54
C ASN A 3 -2.53 -0.22 -17.01
N LEU A 4 -2.48 -1.26 -17.84
CA LEU A 4 -2.42 -1.16 -19.30
C LEU A 4 -3.67 -1.79 -19.94
N VAL A 5 -4.27 -1.09 -20.90
CA VAL A 5 -5.40 -1.59 -21.71
C VAL A 5 -4.88 -2.05 -23.07
N GLY A 6 -5.19 -3.29 -23.47
CA GLY A 6 -4.89 -3.80 -24.80
C GLY A 6 -4.13 -5.12 -24.79
N LYS A 7 -3.28 -5.33 -25.80
CA LYS A 7 -2.44 -6.54 -25.88
C LYS A 7 -1.48 -6.55 -24.69
N SER A 8 -1.54 -7.63 -23.91
CA SER A 8 -0.65 -7.83 -22.77
C SER A 8 0.81 -7.74 -23.18
N ILE A 9 1.59 -7.01 -22.38
CA ILE A 9 3.05 -6.88 -22.51
C ILE A 9 3.79 -7.54 -21.34
N LYS A 10 3.06 -8.11 -20.37
CA LYS A 10 3.60 -8.74 -19.16
C LYS A 10 4.64 -7.87 -18.43
N HIS A 11 4.35 -6.59 -18.26
CA HIS A 11 5.18 -5.67 -17.53
C HIS A 11 5.35 -6.12 -16.09
N ARG A 12 6.61 -6.03 -15.62
CA ARG A 12 7.03 -6.43 -14.26
C ARG A 12 7.73 -5.30 -13.52
N GLN A 13 8.02 -4.20 -14.21
CA GLN A 13 8.69 -3.05 -13.65
C GLN A 13 8.14 -1.76 -14.26
N ILE A 14 8.07 -0.72 -13.42
CA ILE A 14 7.80 0.65 -13.85
C ILE A 14 9.11 1.43 -13.77
N VAL A 15 9.45 2.13 -14.84
CA VAL A 15 10.53 3.12 -14.88
C VAL A 15 9.91 4.49 -15.14
N ALA A 16 10.27 5.47 -14.34
CA ALA A 16 9.91 6.87 -14.54
C ALA A 16 11.13 7.67 -14.97
N LYS A 17 10.92 8.64 -15.87
CA LYS A 17 11.98 9.47 -16.45
C LYS A 17 11.57 10.93 -16.57
N VAL A 18 12.50 11.82 -16.26
CA VAL A 18 12.44 13.28 -16.49
C VAL A 18 13.83 13.73 -16.96
N GLY A 19 13.97 14.10 -18.23
CA GLY A 19 15.30 14.33 -18.81
C GLY A 19 16.17 13.09 -18.67
N ASP A 20 17.37 13.23 -18.10
CA ASP A 20 18.28 12.11 -17.82
C ASP A 20 18.04 11.44 -16.46
N ALA A 21 17.23 12.04 -15.59
CA ALA A 21 16.91 11.50 -14.28
C ALA A 21 15.90 10.36 -14.40
N THR A 22 16.16 9.25 -13.69
CA THR A 22 15.29 8.08 -13.69
C THR A 22 15.08 7.50 -12.29
N ALA A 23 13.95 6.84 -12.11
CA ALA A 23 13.66 5.99 -10.96
C ALA A 23 12.88 4.76 -11.41
N SER A 24 13.01 3.65 -10.69
CA SER A 24 12.33 2.42 -11.05
C SER A 24 11.82 1.66 -9.83
N THR A 25 10.78 0.88 -10.02
CA THR A 25 10.40 -0.15 -9.04
C THR A 25 11.37 -1.32 -9.11
N ALA A 26 11.39 -2.15 -8.08
CA ALA A 26 11.94 -3.49 -8.21
C ALA A 26 11.18 -4.28 -9.30
N GLU A 27 11.84 -5.25 -9.90
CA GLU A 27 11.19 -6.19 -10.81
C GLU A 27 10.31 -7.17 -10.01
N ALA A 28 9.04 -7.27 -10.39
CA ALA A 28 8.10 -8.19 -9.77
C ALA A 28 8.49 -9.64 -10.09
N LYS A 29 8.68 -10.46 -9.04
CA LYS A 29 9.15 -11.85 -9.17
C LYS A 29 8.05 -12.87 -9.47
N ASP A 30 6.78 -12.46 -9.34
CA ASP A 30 5.65 -13.38 -9.31
C ASP A 30 4.83 -13.29 -10.60
N GLU A 31 4.72 -14.40 -11.33
CA GLU A 31 3.90 -14.48 -12.55
C GLU A 31 2.41 -14.45 -12.25
N ALA A 32 2.01 -14.83 -11.02
CA ALA A 32 0.62 -14.83 -10.57
C ALA A 32 0.02 -13.43 -10.39
N ARG A 33 0.83 -12.39 -10.62
CA ARG A 33 0.44 -10.99 -10.45
C ARG A 33 0.03 -10.37 -11.78
N ASN A 34 -1.27 -10.54 -11.99
CA ASN A 34 -2.27 -9.57 -12.45
C ASN A 34 -2.48 -9.34 -13.95
N SER A 35 -3.38 -10.14 -14.49
CA SER A 35 -4.37 -9.68 -15.46
C SER A 35 -5.75 -9.66 -14.80
N TYR A 36 -6.49 -8.56 -14.90
CA TYR A 36 -7.91 -8.50 -14.52
C TYR A 36 -8.75 -8.27 -15.77
N ASN A 37 -9.80 -9.05 -15.97
CA ASN A 37 -10.76 -8.84 -17.05
C ASN A 37 -11.96 -8.08 -16.49
N ASP A 38 -12.22 -6.88 -17.02
CA ASP A 38 -13.43 -6.12 -16.71
C ASP A 38 -14.33 -6.08 -17.94
N PHE A 39 -15.42 -6.83 -17.92
CA PHE A 39 -16.42 -6.86 -19.00
C PHE A 39 -15.82 -7.10 -20.41
N GLY A 40 -14.84 -8.00 -20.54
CA GLY A 40 -14.18 -8.31 -21.81
C GLY A 40 -12.93 -7.47 -22.10
N VAL A 41 -12.63 -6.46 -21.29
CA VAL A 41 -11.40 -5.66 -21.39
C VAL A 41 -10.34 -6.24 -20.45
N ASN A 42 -9.23 -6.71 -21.02
CA ASN A 42 -8.10 -7.19 -20.23
C ASN A 42 -7.22 -6.01 -19.78
N TYR A 43 -7.06 -5.90 -18.48
CA TYR A 43 -6.15 -4.99 -17.80
C TYR A 43 -4.96 -5.77 -17.29
N GLU A 44 -3.77 -5.29 -17.59
CA GLU A 44 -2.56 -5.80 -16.96
C GLU A 44 -2.24 -4.94 -15.75
N LEU A 45 -2.13 -5.59 -14.59
CA LEU A 45 -1.92 -4.95 -13.31
C LEU A 45 -0.60 -5.42 -12.70
N VAL A 46 0.09 -4.56 -11.94
CA VAL A 46 1.25 -4.96 -11.12
C VAL A 46 1.06 -4.45 -9.71
N ASN A 47 1.18 -5.37 -8.75
CA ASN A 47 1.05 -5.10 -7.32
C ASN A 47 2.42 -5.06 -6.68
N TYR A 48 2.75 -3.88 -6.15
CA TYR A 48 3.98 -3.61 -5.42
C TYR A 48 3.67 -3.36 -3.94
N THR A 49 4.57 -3.82 -3.08
CA THR A 49 4.61 -3.48 -1.66
C THR A 49 5.14 -2.05 -1.47
N ALA A 50 4.92 -1.48 -0.29
CA ALA A 50 5.39 -0.11 -0.01
C ALA A 50 6.92 0.07 -0.22
N PRO A 51 7.80 -0.84 0.24
CA PRO A 51 9.24 -0.71 -0.02
C PRO A 51 9.62 -0.74 -1.49
N GLU A 52 8.87 -1.48 -2.32
CA GLU A 52 9.17 -1.63 -3.76
C GLU A 52 8.85 -0.37 -4.59
N VAL A 53 8.08 0.58 -4.03
CA VAL A 53 7.68 1.82 -4.72
C VAL A 53 8.24 3.09 -4.09
N GLU A 54 8.88 3.03 -2.92
CA GLU A 54 9.38 4.19 -2.19
C GLU A 54 10.28 5.10 -3.04
N GLN A 55 11.19 4.52 -3.83
CA GLN A 55 12.05 5.27 -4.75
C GLN A 55 11.26 5.99 -5.85
N LEU A 56 10.28 5.30 -6.45
CA LEU A 56 9.43 5.86 -7.50
C LEU A 56 8.57 7.01 -6.96
N ILE A 57 7.98 6.85 -5.77
CA ILE A 57 7.19 7.90 -5.11
C ILE A 57 8.07 9.10 -4.76
N SER A 58 9.29 8.88 -4.28
CA SER A 58 10.23 9.94 -3.97
C SER A 58 10.60 10.74 -5.23
N PHE A 59 10.84 10.05 -6.34
CA PHE A 59 11.08 10.65 -7.65
C PHE A 59 9.88 11.49 -8.12
N PHE A 60 8.64 11.00 -7.95
CA PHE A 60 7.44 11.77 -8.28
C PHE A 60 7.29 13.03 -7.43
N ARG A 61 7.64 12.99 -6.14
CA ARG A 61 7.63 14.20 -5.29
C ARG A 61 8.65 15.23 -5.75
N GLN A 62 9.87 14.80 -6.06
CA GLN A 62 10.94 15.68 -6.55
C GLN A 62 10.60 16.31 -7.90
N ASN A 63 9.75 15.64 -8.69
CA ASN A 63 9.37 16.05 -10.05
C ASN A 63 7.89 16.37 -10.19
N ALA A 64 7.20 16.77 -9.10
CA ALA A 64 5.75 16.95 -9.09
C ALA A 64 5.24 18.02 -10.07
N ASP A 65 6.10 18.96 -10.45
CA ASP A 65 5.80 20.04 -11.40
C ASP A 65 6.36 19.78 -12.81
N ASN A 66 6.83 18.57 -13.10
CA ASN A 66 7.34 18.15 -14.40
C ASN A 66 6.38 17.18 -15.10
N GLN A 67 6.47 17.09 -16.43
CA GLN A 67 5.88 15.99 -17.17
C GLN A 67 6.79 14.76 -17.00
N ILE A 68 6.23 13.63 -16.58
CA ILE A 68 7.01 12.41 -16.33
C ILE A 68 6.69 11.41 -17.44
N GLU A 69 7.74 10.84 -18.04
CA GLU A 69 7.62 9.67 -18.90
C GLU A 69 7.59 8.40 -18.04
N ILE A 70 6.61 7.54 -18.29
CA ILE A 70 6.45 6.24 -17.65
C ILE A 70 6.73 5.17 -18.70
N ILE A 71 7.63 4.26 -18.37
CA ILE A 71 8.00 3.10 -19.19
C ILE A 71 7.59 1.85 -18.40
N LEU A 72 6.71 1.06 -18.99
CA LEU A 72 6.34 -0.27 -18.53
C LEU A 72 7.28 -1.28 -19.17
N LYS A 73 8.10 -1.94 -18.35
CA LYS A 73 9.12 -2.92 -18.77
C LYS A 73 8.55 -4.34 -18.68
N GLY A 74 8.50 -5.05 -19.81
CA GLY A 74 7.97 -6.42 -19.92
C GLY A 74 8.50 -7.14 -21.17
N ASP A 75 7.71 -8.03 -21.77
CA ASP A 75 8.01 -8.68 -23.06
C ASP A 75 8.24 -7.65 -24.18
N LYS A 76 7.56 -6.51 -24.08
CA LYS A 76 7.80 -5.32 -24.89
C LYS A 76 7.67 -4.08 -24.03
N ASP A 77 8.59 -3.14 -24.21
CA ASP A 77 8.52 -1.84 -23.56
C ASP A 77 7.37 -1.00 -24.13
N TYR A 78 6.60 -0.41 -23.24
CA TYR A 78 5.58 0.58 -23.57
C TYR A 78 5.84 1.87 -22.81
N SER A 79 5.91 2.99 -23.52
CA SER A 79 6.15 4.31 -22.93
C SER A 79 4.99 5.26 -23.17
N TYR A 80 4.67 6.06 -22.15
CA TYR A 80 3.69 7.14 -22.23
C TYR A 80 4.06 8.27 -21.27
N LYS A 81 3.56 9.48 -21.53
CA LYS A 81 3.79 10.64 -20.66
C LYS A 81 2.57 10.93 -19.80
N ILE A 82 2.78 11.26 -18.53
CA ILE A 82 1.73 11.70 -17.61
C ILE A 82 1.86 13.20 -17.32
N SER A 83 0.71 13.87 -17.23
CA SER A 83 0.65 15.29 -16.91
C SER A 83 1.01 15.57 -15.44
N LYS A 84 1.40 16.81 -15.16
CA LYS A 84 1.69 17.30 -13.80
C LYS A 84 0.50 17.07 -12.85
N SER A 85 -0.73 17.28 -13.33
CA SER A 85 -1.94 17.03 -12.55
C SER A 85 -2.07 15.56 -12.15
N ASN A 86 -1.74 14.64 -13.07
CA ASN A 86 -1.81 13.21 -12.78
C ASN A 86 -0.74 12.80 -11.76
N VAL A 87 0.47 13.37 -11.84
CA VAL A 87 1.52 13.14 -10.83
C VAL A 87 1.02 13.54 -9.43
N LYS A 88 0.41 14.73 -9.31
CA LYS A 88 -0.17 15.20 -8.03
C LYS A 88 -1.29 14.29 -7.53
N THR A 89 -2.20 13.87 -8.40
CA THR A 89 -3.26 12.91 -8.06
C THR A 89 -2.70 11.58 -7.56
N ILE A 90 -1.66 11.06 -8.20
CA ILE A 90 -0.99 9.82 -7.77
C ILE A 90 -0.41 9.99 -6.36
N LEU A 91 0.30 11.10 -6.10
CA LEU A 91 0.88 11.38 -4.79
C LEU A 91 -0.19 11.51 -3.70
N TYR A 92 -1.27 12.25 -3.96
CA TYR A 92 -2.39 12.36 -3.01
C TYR A 92 -3.06 11.03 -2.73
N THR A 93 -3.26 10.21 -3.77
CA THR A 93 -3.85 8.88 -3.62
C THR A 93 -2.94 7.98 -2.77
N TYR A 94 -1.63 8.04 -2.98
CA TYR A 94 -0.66 7.30 -2.19
C TYR A 94 -0.65 7.74 -0.71
N ASP A 95 -0.64 9.05 -0.45
CA ASP A 95 -0.66 9.61 0.90
C ASP A 95 -1.95 9.27 1.63
N PHE A 96 -3.09 9.37 0.95
CA PHE A 96 -4.38 8.96 1.50
C PHE A 96 -4.39 7.47 1.87
N ALA A 97 -3.85 6.61 1.01
CA ALA A 97 -3.76 5.17 1.29
C ALA A 97 -2.88 4.86 2.53
N LYS A 98 -1.77 5.60 2.72
CA LYS A 98 -0.93 5.48 3.92
C LYS A 98 -1.70 5.89 5.18
N ILE A 99 -2.38 7.03 5.15
CA ILE A 99 -3.20 7.51 6.28
C ILE A 99 -4.29 6.49 6.61
N LEU A 100 -4.99 5.97 5.60
CA LEU A 100 -6.06 4.99 5.79
C LEU A 100 -5.53 3.72 6.45
N LYS A 101 -4.37 3.21 6.02
CA LYS A 101 -3.69 2.07 6.64
C LYS A 101 -3.38 2.31 8.12
N GLU A 102 -2.89 3.51 8.46
CA GLU A 102 -2.60 3.89 9.84
C GLU A 102 -3.86 3.97 10.70
N VAL A 103 -4.96 4.54 10.17
CA VAL A 103 -6.25 4.61 10.87
C VAL A 103 -6.77 3.22 11.20
N TYR A 104 -6.78 2.30 10.24
CA TYR A 104 -7.21 0.91 10.50
C TYR A 104 -6.29 0.19 11.50
N GLY A 105 -4.98 0.40 11.41
CA GLY A 105 -4.02 -0.14 12.38
C GLY A 105 -4.29 0.37 13.80
N ASN A 106 -4.59 1.66 13.95
CA ASN A 106 -4.91 2.27 15.25
C ASN A 106 -6.24 1.77 15.82
N GLN A 107 -7.26 1.56 14.97
CA GLN A 107 -8.52 0.96 15.40
C GLN A 107 -8.33 -0.48 15.92
N ALA A 108 -7.52 -1.29 15.24
CA ALA A 108 -7.18 -2.64 15.68
C ALA A 108 -6.47 -2.64 17.04
N ARG A 109 -5.45 -1.78 17.22
CA ARG A 109 -4.76 -1.60 18.51
C ARG A 109 -5.70 -1.16 19.62
N LYS A 110 -6.62 -0.23 19.33
CA LYS A 110 -7.63 0.21 20.31
C LYS A 110 -8.54 -0.94 20.76
N ALA A 111 -8.98 -1.79 19.84
CA ALA A 111 -9.79 -2.96 20.16
C ALA A 111 -9.03 -3.97 21.03
N GLU A 112 -7.76 -4.23 20.71
CA GLU A 112 -6.88 -5.09 21.50
C GLU A 112 -6.66 -4.55 22.92
N MET A 113 -6.34 -3.26 23.04
CA MET A 113 -6.12 -2.62 24.34
C MET A 113 -7.38 -2.61 25.20
N THR A 114 -8.56 -2.48 24.60
CA THR A 114 -9.85 -2.62 25.30
C THR A 114 -10.03 -4.04 25.87
N LYS A 115 -9.65 -5.07 25.11
CA LYS A 115 -9.70 -6.47 25.60
C LYS A 115 -8.74 -6.67 26.77
N VAL A 116 -7.50 -6.17 26.66
CA VAL A 116 -6.49 -6.25 27.73
C VAL A 116 -6.99 -5.55 29.00
N TYR A 117 -7.54 -4.33 28.87
CA TYR A 117 -8.12 -3.60 29.99
C TYR A 117 -9.26 -4.37 30.67
N LYS A 118 -10.16 -4.98 29.89
CA LYS A 118 -11.26 -5.81 30.41
C LYS A 118 -10.74 -7.04 31.16
N VAL A 119 -9.69 -7.69 30.68
CA VAL A 119 -9.07 -8.84 31.37
C VAL A 119 -8.40 -8.41 32.67
N LEU A 120 -7.68 -7.29 32.65
CA LEU A 120 -7.03 -6.73 33.85
C LEU A 120 -8.05 -6.34 34.92
N SER A 121 -9.12 -5.64 34.55
CA SER A 121 -10.17 -5.26 35.49
C SER A 121 -10.90 -6.47 36.09
N LEU A 122 -11.13 -7.53 35.30
CA LEU A 122 -11.69 -8.80 35.81
C LEU A 122 -10.72 -9.53 36.77
N ARG A 123 -9.41 -9.44 36.56
CA ARG A 123 -8.42 -10.04 37.46
C ARG A 123 -8.32 -9.26 38.78
N LEU A 124 -8.29 -7.93 38.70
CA LEU A 124 -8.24 -7.05 39.86
C LEU A 124 -9.48 -7.16 40.74
N SER A 125 -10.67 -7.20 40.14
CA SER A 125 -11.93 -7.42 40.88
C SER A 125 -12.05 -8.81 41.51
N LYS A 126 -11.37 -9.84 40.97
CA LYS A 126 -11.25 -11.16 41.62
C LYS A 126 -10.26 -11.18 42.77
N SER A 127 -9.18 -10.39 42.73
CA SER A 127 -8.22 -10.29 43.83
C SER A 127 -8.72 -9.46 45.02
N GLU A 128 -9.76 -8.64 44.81
CA GLU A 128 -10.38 -7.82 45.87
C GLU A 128 -11.58 -8.50 46.54
N GLN A 129 -11.99 -9.71 46.15
CA GLN A 129 -12.99 -10.45 46.93
C GLN A 129 -12.38 -10.85 48.27
N PRO A 130 -12.93 -10.38 49.42
CA PRO A 130 -12.41 -10.76 50.72
C PRO A 130 -12.58 -12.28 50.86
N THR A 131 -11.47 -12.98 51.07
CA THR A 131 -11.48 -14.33 51.63
C THR A 131 -12.23 -14.25 52.95
N ASN A 132 -13.51 -14.65 52.93
CA ASN A 132 -14.30 -14.89 54.13
C ASN A 132 -13.59 -16.00 54.93
N THR A 133 -12.68 -15.60 55.82
CA THR A 133 -12.19 -16.46 56.89
C THR A 133 -13.38 -16.77 57.79
N LYS A 134 -13.99 -17.93 57.55
CA LYS A 134 -14.81 -18.61 58.55
C LYS A 134 -13.93 -18.86 59.76
N THR A 135 -14.12 -18.10 60.82
CA THR A 135 -13.74 -18.50 62.17
C THR A 135 -14.81 -19.46 62.70
N LEU A 136 -14.43 -20.73 62.87
CA LEU A 136 -14.95 -21.62 63.92
C LEU A 136 -13.89 -21.63 65.04
N PRO A 137 -14.22 -21.88 66.32
CA PRO A 137 -15.46 -22.41 66.90
C PRO A 137 -16.27 -21.39 67.72
#